data_AF-A0A3M6V6U9-F1
#
_entry.id   AF-A0A3M6V6U9-F1
#
_cell.length_a   1.000
_cell.length_b   1.000
_cell.length_c   1.000
_cell.angle_alpha   90.00
_cell.angle_beta   90.00
_cell.angle_gamma   90.00
#
_symmetry.space_group_name_H-M   'P 1'
#
loop_
_entity.id
_entity.type
_entity.pdbx_description
1 polymer ?
#
loop_
_entity_poly.entity_id
_entity_poly.type
_entity_poly.pdbx_seq_one_letter_code
_entity_poly.pdbx_strand_id
1 'polypeptide(L)' 'MLSLRLGNRLLSPFESNTGTPQGDSLSPVLFVFTSNQLYETLPDNSPYPNDPVDDMIVYADDADFVCRSAEI' A
#
# COMPACT_ATOMS: atom_id res chain seq x y z
N MET A 1 18.67 11.24 2.29
CA MET A 1 18.21 12.64 2.49
C MET A 1 17.33 13.07 1.33
N LEU A 2 16.08 13.44 1.63
CA LEU A 2 15.11 13.92 0.63
C LEU A 2 15.22 15.45 0.50
N SER A 3 14.84 16.00 -0.64
CA SER A 3 14.84 17.45 -0.86
C SER A 3 13.62 17.85 -1.67
N LEU A 4 13.07 19.04 -1.38
CA LEU A 4 11.93 19.60 -2.09
C LEU A 4 12.43 20.51 -3.22
N ARG A 5 11.93 20.27 -4.43
CA ARG A 5 12.17 21.14 -5.59
C ARG A 5 10.92 21.96 -5.89
N LEU A 6 11.04 23.28 -5.85
CA LEU A 6 9.99 24.22 -6.23
C LEU A 6 10.44 25.04 -7.45
N GLY A 7 9.94 24.66 -8.63
CA GLY A 7 10.40 25.21 -9.90
C GLY A 7 11.91 24.97 -10.09
N ASN A 8 12.69 26.04 -10.13
CA ASN A 8 14.15 25.97 -10.30
C ASN A 8 14.92 26.03 -8.96
N ARG A 9 14.24 26.10 -7.82
CA ARG A 9 14.87 26.15 -6.49
C ARG A 9 14.85 24.78 -5.84
N LEU A 10 16.01 24.33 -5.36
CA LEU A 10 16.15 23.17 -4.51
C LEU A 10 16.26 23.65 -3.05
N LEU A 11 15.36 23.19 -2.19
CA LEU A 11 15.38 23.50 -0.76
C LEU A 11 16.38 22.61 -0.02
N SER A 12 16.75 23.01 1.20
CA SER A 12 17.64 22.22 2.04
C SER A 12 17.09 20.81 2.25
N PRO A 13 17.95 19.78 2.22
CA PRO A 13 17.50 18.42 2.49
C PRO A 13 16.88 18.27 3.88
N PHE A 14 15.99 17.29 4.02
CA PHE A 14 15.37 16.92 5.29
C PHE A 14 15.32 15.40 5.43
N GLU A 15 15.23 14.95 6.68
CA GLU A 15 14.94 13.56 7.01
C GLU A 15 13.43 13.36 7.06
N SER A 16 12.90 12.39 6.31
CA SER A 16 11.52 11.94 6.49
C SER A 16 11.48 10.96 7.66
N ASN A 17 10.51 11.14 8.53
CA ASN A 17 10.22 10.22 9.63
C ASN A 17 9.02 9.30 9.35
N THR A 18 8.47 9.37 8.13
CA THR A 18 7.26 8.63 7.75
C THR A 18 7.50 7.90 6.43
N GLY A 19 7.10 6.62 6.38
CA GLY A 19 7.18 5.76 5.20
C GLY A 19 8.61 5.36 4.83
N THR A 20 8.78 4.90 3.58
CA THR A 20 10.07 4.54 3.00
C THR A 20 10.40 5.49 1.83
N PRO A 21 11.70 5.76 1.53
CA PRO A 21 12.06 6.67 0.45
C PRO A 21 11.66 6.13 -0.92
N GLN A 22 10.95 6.91 -1.72
CA GLN A 22 10.65 6.54 -3.11
C GLN A 22 11.93 6.54 -3.96
N GLY A 23 12.09 5.53 -4.80
CA GLY A 23 13.28 5.34 -5.64
C GLY A 23 14.44 4.61 -4.95
N ASP A 24 14.35 4.33 -3.65
CA ASP A 24 15.27 3.38 -3.01
C ASP A 24 14.88 1.94 -3.41
N SER A 25 15.89 1.14 -3.78
CA SER A 25 15.70 -0.23 -4.25
C SER A 25 15.07 -1.18 -3.23
N LEU A 26 15.17 -0.88 -1.92
CA LEU A 26 14.59 -1.72 -0.87
C LEU A 26 13.16 -1.31 -0.50
N SER A 27 12.76 -0.07 -0.79
CA SER A 27 11.44 0.45 -0.44
C SER A 27 10.28 -0.38 -0.96
N PRO A 28 10.26 -0.88 -2.22
CA PRO A 28 9.18 -1.72 -2.71
C PRO A 28 9.04 -3.03 -1.93
N VAL A 29 10.16 -3.66 -1.55
CA VAL A 29 10.16 -4.92 -0.79
C VAL A 29 9.65 -4.70 0.63
N LEU A 30 10.09 -3.61 1.28
CA LEU A 30 9.60 -3.24 2.61
C LEU A 30 8.11 -2.91 2.61
N PHE A 31 7.63 -2.27 1.53
CA PHE A 31 6.21 -1.98 1.34
C PHE A 31 5.40 -3.28 1.27
N VAL A 32 5.77 -4.23 0.40
CA VAL A 32 5.07 -5.53 0.28
C VAL A 32 5.05 -6.28 1.61
N PHE A 33 6.16 -6.31 2.34
CA PHE A 33 6.22 -6.98 3.65
C PHE A 33 5.25 -6.36 4.66
N THR A 34 5.17 -5.04 4.71
CA THR A 34 4.29 -4.32 5.63
C THR A 34 2.83 -4.51 5.24
N SER A 35 2.50 -4.39 3.95
CA SER A 35 1.13 -4.54 3.46
C SER A 35 0.62 -5.97 3.61
N ASN A 36 1.49 -6.99 3.47
CA ASN A 36 1.07 -8.38 3.68
C ASN A 36 0.53 -8.63 5.10
N GLN A 37 1.14 -8.02 6.12
CA GLN A 37 0.62 -8.12 7.49
C GLN A 37 -0.77 -7.49 7.63
N LEU A 38 -1.06 -6.42 6.89
CA LEU A 38 -2.39 -5.82 6.85
C LEU A 38 -3.39 -6.78 6.18
N TYR A 39 -3.04 -7.32 5.01
CA TYR A 39 -3.91 -8.21 4.24
C TYR A 39 -4.25 -9.51 4.98
N GLU A 40 -3.32 -10.08 5.75
CA GLU A 40 -3.57 -11.26 6.58
C GLU A 40 -4.66 -11.02 7.66
N THR A 41 -4.93 -9.77 8.03
CA THR A 41 -5.96 -9.41 9.03
C THR A 41 -7.32 -9.02 8.44
N LEU A 42 -7.40 -8.87 7.10
CA LEU A 42 -8.63 -8.46 6.42
C LEU A 42 -9.73 -9.53 6.36
N PRO A 43 -9.45 -10.84 6.17
CA PRO A 43 -10.51 -11.86 6.09
C PRO A 43 -11.41 -11.89 7.33
N ASP A 44 -10.84 -11.66 8.51
CA ASP A 44 -11.56 -11.62 9.79
C ASP A 44 -12.40 -10.33 9.97
N ASN A 45 -12.11 -9.28 9.19
CA ASN A 45 -12.77 -7.97 9.25
C ASN A 45 -13.34 -7.55 7.89
N SER A 46 -13.72 -8.51 7.04
CA SER A 46 -14.23 -8.24 5.70
C SER A 46 -15.40 -7.24 5.77
N PRO A 47 -15.39 -6.17 4.96
CA PRO A 47 -16.55 -5.28 4.84
C PRO A 47 -17.77 -5.97 4.19
N TYR A 48 -17.57 -7.18 3.64
CA TYR A 48 -18.59 -8.04 3.04
C TYR A 48 -18.74 -9.32 3.88
N PRO A 49 -19.45 -9.28 5.02
CA PRO A 49 -19.59 -10.43 5.91
C PRO A 49 -20.46 -11.56 5.32
N ASN A 50 -21.24 -11.28 4.27
CA ASN A 50 -22.22 -12.21 3.71
C ASN A 50 -21.82 -12.84 2.37
N ASP A 51 -20.81 -12.32 1.67
CA ASP A 51 -20.27 -12.93 0.45
C ASP A 51 -18.79 -13.24 0.68
N PRO A 52 -18.38 -14.52 0.73
CA PRO A 52 -16.98 -14.85 0.89
C PRO A 52 -16.20 -14.27 -0.30
N VAL A 53 -15.23 -13.39 0.01
CA VAL A 53 -14.19 -13.00 -0.93
C VAL A 53 -13.50 -14.29 -1.38
N ASP A 54 -13.64 -14.63 -2.66
CA ASP A 54 -13.05 -15.85 -3.20
C ASP A 54 -11.54 -15.71 -3.36
N ASP A 55 -11.12 -14.53 -3.84
CA ASP A 55 -9.72 -14.19 -4.08
C ASP A 55 -9.49 -12.69 -3.88
N MET A 56 -8.24 -12.34 -3.56
CA MET A 56 -7.77 -10.96 -3.50
C MET A 56 -6.53 -10.83 -4.37
N ILE A 57 -6.53 -9.86 -5.29
CA ILE A 57 -5.42 -9.55 -6.18
C ILE A 57 -4.79 -8.25 -5.68
N VAL A 58 -3.48 -8.27 -5.42
CA VAL A 58 -2.76 -7.12 -4.87
C VAL A 58 -1.55 -6.79 -5.74
N TYR A 59 -1.36 -5.52 -6.04
CA TYR A 59 -0.18 -5.02 -6.73
C TYR A 59 0.18 -3.61 -6.24
N ALA A 60 1.37 -3.46 -5.66
CA ALA A 60 1.76 -2.22 -4.97
C ALA A 60 0.66 -1.78 -3.99
N ASP A 61 0.19 -0.53 -4.06
CA ASP A 61 -0.90 0.00 -3.23
C ASP A 61 -2.32 -0.34 -3.72
N ASP A 62 -2.46 -0.93 -4.91
CA ASP A 62 -3.74 -1.39 -5.44
C ASP A 62 -4.11 -2.78 -4.89
N ALA A 63 -5.37 -2.93 -4.48
CA ALA A 63 -5.93 -4.20 -4.03
C ALA A 63 -7.38 -4.34 -4.53
N ASP A 64 -7.65 -5.44 -5.22
CA ASP A 64 -8.95 -5.79 -5.77
C ASP A 64 -9.47 -7.08 -5.14
N PHE A 65 -10.79 -7.13 -4.92
CA PHE A 65 -11.49 -8.31 -4.41
C PHE A 65 -12.28 -8.98 -5.54
N VAL A 66 -12.18 -10.30 -5.62
CA VAL A 66 -12.99 -11.12 -6.53
C VAL A 66 -14.13 -11.73 -5.73
N CYS A 67 -15.35 -11.35 -6.08
CA CYS A 67 -16.58 -11.84 -5.45
C CYS A 67 -17.44 -12.61 -6.45
N ARG A 68 -18.27 -13.55 -5.97
CA ARG A 68 -19.18 -14.34 -6.82
C ARG A 68 -20.39 -13.54 -7.25
N SER A 69 -20.80 -12.59 -6.42
CA SER A 69 -21.95 -11.74 -6.67
C SER A 69 -21.59 -10.27 -6.54
N ALA A 70 -22.30 -9.43 -7.29
CA ALA A 70 -22.29 -7.98 -7.10
C ALA A 70 -23.33 -7.53 -6.05
N GLU A 71 -24.13 -8.48 -5.53
CA GLU A 71 -25.05 -8.22 -4.42
C GLU A 71 -24.25 -8.10 -3.13
N ILE A 72 -23.95 -6.85 -2.77
CA ILE A 72 -23.31 -6.42 -1.52
C ILE A 72 -24.35 -6.37 -0.39
#